data_AF-A0A1Q6RAE3-F1
#
_entry.id   AF-A0A1Q6RAE3-F1
#
_cell.length_a   1.000
_cell.length_b   1.000
_cell.length_c   1.000
_cell.angle_alpha   90.00
_cell.angle_beta   90.00
_cell.angle_gamma   90.00
#
_symmetry.space_group_name_H-M   'P 1'
#
loop_
_entity.id
_entity.type
_entity.pdbx_description
1 polymer ?
#
loop_
_entity_poly.entity_id
_entity_poly.type
_entity_poly.pdbx_seq_one_letter_code
_entity_poly.pdbx_strand_id
1 'polypeptide(L)'
;MKKVCDYCGYDAETKETGYSVTYTDGVDSAEIFEDQSTVVPENAGTPAFNGTPAREGYVFSGWAPVIADRVTENATYAATWKIDANGNGKADEDEEKYTVTYTDGVDGEEVFADQAYGNLLSGTDTPTLKVTPTREGYRFGGWDPEVSKTVTKNVTYTAKWEKLYTVTYTDGAKGKAFKDQVYDNLPSGTSTPAFDGKPTRRGYTFSDWAPKVSKTVTKDVTYVAQWKSNSGKDNVPKTGSGEIAMILGSVLMFSFCGAAAVCVYDRKRRQR
;
A
#
# COMPACT_ATOMS: atom_id res chain seq x y z
N MET A 1 -48.00 44.51 -1.54
CA MET A 1 -47.80 45.87 -2.11
C MET A 1 -49.06 46.72 -1.93
N LYS A 2 -48.97 48.00 -1.50
CA LYS A 2 -50.12 48.92 -1.53
C LYS A 2 -50.42 49.32 -2.98
N LYS A 3 -51.59 48.96 -3.50
CA LYS A 3 -52.12 49.53 -4.75
C LYS A 3 -53.30 50.43 -4.41
N VAL A 4 -53.15 51.71 -4.70
CA VAL A 4 -54.22 52.71 -4.57
C VAL A 4 -55.12 52.60 -5.79
N CYS A 5 -56.43 52.56 -5.58
CA CYS A 5 -57.41 52.61 -6.66
C CYS A 5 -57.59 54.06 -7.12
N ASP A 6 -57.28 54.34 -8.39
CA ASP A 6 -57.32 55.69 -8.98
C ASP A 6 -58.71 56.35 -9.05
N TYR A 7 -59.79 55.65 -8.67
CA TYR A 7 -61.16 56.16 -8.79
C TYR A 7 -61.88 56.41 -7.45
N CYS A 8 -61.51 55.72 -6.36
CA CYS A 8 -62.28 55.80 -5.10
C CYS A 8 -61.50 56.26 -3.86
N GLY A 9 -60.18 56.50 -3.97
CA GLY A 9 -59.38 57.08 -2.88
C GLY A 9 -59.30 56.25 -1.59
N TYR A 10 -59.72 54.98 -1.62
CA TYR A 10 -59.54 54.05 -0.51
C TYR A 10 -58.20 53.33 -0.65
N ASP A 11 -57.35 53.47 0.37
CA ASP A 11 -56.21 52.59 0.62
C ASP A 11 -56.74 51.22 1.06
N ALA A 12 -57.05 50.35 0.11
CA ALA A 12 -57.24 48.94 0.43
C ALA A 12 -55.86 48.35 0.75
N GLU A 13 -55.54 48.26 2.02
CA GLU A 13 -54.39 47.52 2.50
C GLU A 13 -54.68 46.03 2.26
N THR A 14 -54.36 45.53 1.05
CA THR A 14 -54.37 44.09 0.80
C THR A 14 -53.23 43.50 1.62
N LYS A 15 -53.53 43.09 2.86
CA LYS A 15 -52.75 42.07 3.54
C LYS A 15 -52.64 40.91 2.54
N GLU A 16 -51.43 40.60 2.11
CA GLU A 16 -51.21 39.33 1.43
C GLU A 16 -51.50 38.24 2.44
N THR A 17 -52.74 37.76 2.45
CA THR A 17 -53.20 36.62 3.23
C THR A 17 -52.67 35.39 2.51
N GLY A 18 -51.44 35.02 2.83
CA GLY A 18 -50.76 33.89 2.24
C GLY A 18 -49.79 33.25 3.21
N TYR A 19 -49.32 32.07 2.85
CA TYR A 19 -48.32 31.32 3.60
C TYR A 19 -46.99 31.38 2.86
N SER A 20 -45.90 31.50 3.63
CA SER A 20 -44.54 31.45 3.10
C SER A 20 -44.09 30.02 2.89
N VAL A 21 -43.55 29.73 1.72
CA VAL A 21 -42.80 28.52 1.43
C VAL A 21 -41.35 28.90 1.26
N THR A 22 -40.47 28.30 2.06
CA THR A 22 -39.03 28.55 2.03
C THR A 22 -38.27 27.26 1.78
N TYR A 23 -37.34 27.28 0.84
CA TYR A 23 -36.35 26.22 0.63
C TYR A 23 -35.00 26.69 1.16
N THR A 24 -34.37 25.89 2.00
CA THR A 24 -33.07 26.19 2.62
C THR A 24 -32.07 25.07 2.35
N ASP A 25 -30.77 25.35 2.40
CA ASP A 25 -29.75 24.33 2.15
C ASP A 25 -29.65 23.24 3.22
N GLY A 26 -30.21 23.47 4.41
CA GLY A 26 -30.18 22.53 5.53
C GLY A 26 -28.80 22.34 6.15
N VAL A 27 -27.87 23.30 5.95
CA VAL A 27 -26.49 23.23 6.46
C VAL A 27 -26.18 24.45 7.33
N ASP A 28 -26.15 24.25 8.65
CA ASP A 28 -25.93 25.35 9.60
C ASP A 28 -24.53 26.01 9.50
N SER A 29 -23.53 25.26 9.03
CA SER A 29 -22.12 25.67 9.06
C SER A 29 -21.63 26.35 7.78
N ALA A 30 -22.40 26.33 6.70
CA ALA A 30 -22.02 26.87 5.41
C ALA A 30 -23.25 27.08 4.52
N GLU A 31 -23.29 28.21 3.83
CA GLU A 31 -24.31 28.47 2.81
C GLU A 31 -23.94 27.74 1.52
N ILE A 32 -24.73 26.72 1.15
CA ILE A 32 -24.56 25.95 -0.09
C ILE A 32 -25.28 26.63 -1.25
N PHE A 33 -26.47 27.19 -0.98
CA PHE A 33 -27.22 28.03 -1.90
C PHE A 33 -28.11 28.99 -1.10
N GLU A 34 -28.44 30.14 -1.70
CA GLU A 34 -29.32 31.14 -1.09
C GLU A 34 -30.74 30.59 -0.88
N ASP A 35 -31.32 30.88 0.29
CA ASP A 35 -32.70 30.52 0.62
C ASP A 35 -33.69 31.09 -0.40
N GLN A 36 -34.60 30.25 -0.90
CA GLN A 36 -35.65 30.66 -1.82
C GLN A 36 -36.98 30.74 -1.09
N SER A 37 -37.54 31.95 -0.96
CA SER A 37 -38.80 32.18 -0.26
C SER A 37 -39.86 32.79 -1.17
N THR A 38 -41.05 32.19 -1.18
CA THR A 38 -42.22 32.67 -1.95
C THR A 38 -43.46 32.65 -1.08
N VAL A 39 -44.27 33.71 -1.14
CA VAL A 39 -45.59 33.77 -0.48
C VAL A 39 -46.66 33.38 -1.49
N VAL A 40 -47.51 32.41 -1.13
CA VAL A 40 -48.63 31.96 -1.97
C VAL A 40 -49.96 31.97 -1.21
N PRO A 41 -51.10 32.08 -1.90
CA PRO A 41 -52.42 31.94 -1.26
C PRO A 41 -52.58 30.57 -0.59
N GLU A 42 -53.45 30.51 0.43
CA GLU A 42 -53.86 29.26 1.04
C GLU A 42 -54.43 28.27 -0.01
N ASN A 43 -54.08 26.99 0.13
CA ASN A 43 -54.43 25.90 -0.77
C ASN A 43 -53.87 26.01 -2.21
N ALA A 44 -52.98 26.97 -2.47
CA ALA A 44 -52.19 26.98 -3.71
C ALA A 44 -51.27 25.75 -3.78
N GLY A 45 -50.90 25.35 -5.01
CA GLY A 45 -49.87 24.34 -5.21
C GLY A 45 -48.53 24.84 -4.67
N THR A 46 -47.76 23.95 -4.03
CA THR A 46 -46.47 24.33 -3.46
C THR A 46 -45.47 24.68 -4.57
N PRO A 47 -44.88 25.89 -4.56
CA PRO A 47 -43.86 26.27 -5.54
C PRO A 47 -42.69 25.28 -5.51
N ALA A 48 -42.18 24.91 -6.68
CA ALA A 48 -40.97 24.10 -6.78
C ALA A 48 -39.72 24.94 -6.48
N PHE A 49 -38.68 24.32 -5.94
CA PHE A 49 -37.35 24.90 -5.87
C PHE A 49 -36.84 25.25 -7.29
N ASN A 50 -36.25 26.43 -7.45
CA ASN A 50 -35.69 26.87 -8.72
C ASN A 50 -34.19 26.53 -8.80
N GLY A 51 -33.86 25.53 -9.61
CA GLY A 51 -32.48 25.08 -9.82
C GLY A 51 -32.30 23.60 -9.50
N THR A 52 -31.04 23.18 -9.37
CA THR A 52 -30.67 21.80 -8.96
C THR A 52 -29.75 21.92 -7.74
N PRO A 53 -30.17 21.44 -6.55
CA PRO A 53 -29.30 21.43 -5.38
C PRO A 53 -28.02 20.64 -5.68
N ALA A 54 -26.86 21.26 -5.43
CA ALA A 54 -25.56 20.63 -5.62
C ALA A 54 -24.64 20.99 -4.46
N ARG A 55 -23.88 20.00 -3.96
CA ARG A 55 -22.93 20.17 -2.86
C ARG A 55 -21.74 19.25 -3.11
N GLU A 56 -20.54 19.81 -3.14
CA GLU A 56 -19.31 19.02 -3.38
C GLU A 56 -19.14 17.92 -2.33
N GLY A 57 -18.96 16.68 -2.78
CA GLY A 57 -18.82 15.49 -1.93
C GLY A 57 -20.14 14.94 -1.36
N TYR A 58 -21.30 15.40 -1.87
CA TYR A 58 -22.61 14.92 -1.42
C TYR A 58 -23.60 14.77 -2.59
N VAL A 59 -24.53 13.83 -2.45
CA VAL A 59 -25.75 13.72 -3.27
C VAL A 59 -26.93 14.32 -2.53
N PHE A 60 -27.74 15.12 -3.24
CA PHE A 60 -29.03 15.59 -2.74
C PHE A 60 -30.03 14.44 -2.58
N SER A 61 -30.56 14.24 -1.38
CA SER A 61 -31.48 13.13 -1.06
C SER A 61 -32.95 13.53 -0.93
N GLY A 62 -33.29 14.81 -1.12
CA GLY A 62 -34.64 15.32 -1.01
C GLY A 62 -34.77 16.45 0.01
N TRP A 63 -36.01 16.82 0.31
CA TRP A 63 -36.35 17.90 1.23
C TRP A 63 -36.95 17.36 2.53
N ALA A 64 -36.63 18.00 3.66
CA ALA A 64 -37.18 17.72 4.98
C ALA A 64 -37.87 18.98 5.55
N PRO A 65 -39.15 18.91 5.96
CA PRO A 65 -40.05 17.77 5.78
C PRO A 65 -40.31 17.45 4.30
N VAL A 66 -40.95 16.31 4.03
CA VAL A 66 -41.39 15.97 2.66
C VAL A 66 -42.32 17.08 2.16
N ILE A 67 -42.09 17.55 0.94
CA ILE A 67 -42.87 18.63 0.34
C ILE A 67 -44.35 18.22 0.27
N ALA A 68 -45.22 19.05 0.85
CA ALA A 68 -46.66 18.90 0.68
C ALA A 68 -47.10 19.43 -0.69
N ASP A 69 -48.09 18.80 -1.34
CA ASP A 69 -48.59 19.25 -2.65
C ASP A 69 -49.28 20.62 -2.60
N ARG A 70 -49.83 20.98 -1.44
CA ARG A 70 -50.57 22.24 -1.21
C ARG A 70 -50.14 22.95 0.05
N VAL A 71 -50.14 24.27 -0.02
CA VAL A 71 -49.72 25.13 1.08
C VAL A 71 -50.91 25.45 1.98
N THR A 72 -50.87 24.95 3.21
CA THR A 72 -51.90 25.16 4.24
C THR A 72 -51.39 25.90 5.47
N GLU A 73 -50.07 26.06 5.57
CA GLU A 73 -49.37 26.79 6.61
C GLU A 73 -48.00 27.26 6.09
N ASN A 74 -47.30 28.09 6.87
CA ASN A 74 -45.91 28.45 6.56
C ASN A 74 -45.04 27.19 6.66
N ALA A 75 -44.25 26.93 5.64
CA ALA A 75 -43.39 25.75 5.56
C ALA A 75 -41.96 26.13 5.20
N THR A 76 -41.01 25.49 5.88
CA THR A 76 -39.59 25.54 5.55
C THR A 76 -39.13 24.12 5.21
N TYR A 77 -38.60 23.95 4.01
CA TYR A 77 -38.08 22.69 3.48
C TYR A 77 -36.56 22.79 3.40
N ALA A 78 -35.86 22.03 4.23
CA ALA A 78 -34.40 21.97 4.24
C ALA A 78 -33.89 20.86 3.33
N ALA A 79 -32.87 21.13 2.51
CA ALA A 79 -32.24 20.12 1.69
C ALA A 79 -31.55 19.07 2.57
N THR A 80 -31.69 17.81 2.18
CA THR A 80 -31.00 16.68 2.82
C THR A 80 -29.91 16.17 1.90
N TRP A 81 -28.81 15.70 2.50
CA TRP A 81 -27.59 15.35 1.79
C TRP A 81 -27.05 14.01 2.28
N LYS A 82 -26.60 13.18 1.35
CA LYS A 82 -25.85 11.95 1.62
C LYS A 82 -24.42 12.09 1.10
N ILE A 83 -23.45 11.48 1.77
CA ILE A 83 -22.03 11.55 1.38
C ILE A 83 -21.83 10.86 0.03
N ASP A 84 -20.99 11.46 -0.81
CA ASP A 84 -20.50 10.97 -2.11
C ASP A 84 -18.99 11.20 -2.18
N ALA A 85 -18.22 10.33 -1.54
CA ALA A 85 -16.78 10.53 -1.39
C ALA A 85 -16.01 10.27 -2.69
N ASN A 86 -16.55 9.45 -3.60
CA ASN A 86 -15.94 9.16 -4.90
C ASN A 86 -16.45 10.06 -6.04
N GLY A 87 -17.43 10.93 -5.77
CA GLY A 87 -17.94 11.94 -6.69
C GLY A 87 -18.69 11.35 -7.88
N ASN A 88 -19.33 10.19 -7.72
CA ASN A 88 -20.00 9.49 -8.82
C ASN A 88 -21.50 9.79 -8.93
N GLY A 89 -22.03 10.66 -8.07
CA GLY A 89 -23.43 11.05 -8.04
C GLY A 89 -24.35 10.01 -7.38
N LYS A 90 -23.79 9.00 -6.71
CA LYS A 90 -24.51 8.04 -5.89
C LYS A 90 -24.03 8.16 -4.44
N ALA A 91 -24.97 8.02 -3.51
CA ALA A 91 -24.61 8.06 -2.10
C ALA A 91 -23.77 6.83 -1.73
N ASP A 92 -22.69 7.06 -0.97
CA ASP A 92 -21.73 6.03 -0.54
C ASP A 92 -22.42 4.84 0.14
N GLU A 93 -23.49 5.07 0.89
CA GLU A 93 -24.22 4.02 1.61
C GLU A 93 -25.03 3.10 0.69
N ASP A 94 -25.36 3.57 -0.51
CA ASP A 94 -26.14 2.84 -1.51
C ASP A 94 -25.20 2.08 -2.49
N GLU A 95 -23.89 2.19 -2.31
CA GLU A 95 -22.86 1.61 -3.19
C GLU A 95 -22.26 0.30 -2.67
N GLU A 96 -21.83 -0.55 -3.62
CA GLU A 96 -21.05 -1.74 -3.32
C GLU A 96 -19.67 -1.34 -2.78
N LYS A 97 -19.22 -2.07 -1.75
CA LYS A 97 -17.93 -1.86 -1.11
C LYS A 97 -16.98 -3.01 -1.41
N TYR A 98 -15.71 -2.68 -1.56
CA TYR A 98 -14.66 -3.62 -1.89
C TYR A 98 -13.61 -3.75 -0.79
N THR A 99 -12.85 -4.84 -0.89
CA THR A 99 -11.71 -5.17 -0.06
C THR A 99 -10.48 -5.37 -0.93
N VAL A 100 -9.40 -4.69 -0.58
CA VAL A 100 -8.06 -4.91 -1.14
C VAL A 100 -7.23 -5.63 -0.08
N THR A 101 -6.61 -6.75 -0.45
CA THR A 101 -5.74 -7.53 0.45
C THR A 101 -4.34 -7.63 -0.14
N TYR A 102 -3.32 -7.45 0.69
CA TYR A 102 -1.92 -7.75 0.37
C TYR A 102 -1.48 -8.96 1.17
N THR A 103 -0.91 -9.97 0.50
CA THR A 103 -0.43 -11.23 1.10
C THR A 103 1.01 -11.53 0.75
N ASP A 104 1.71 -12.27 1.58
CA ASP A 104 3.12 -12.60 1.33
C ASP A 104 3.35 -13.62 0.20
N GLY A 105 2.31 -14.34 -0.21
CA GLY A 105 2.41 -15.34 -1.27
C GLY A 105 3.31 -16.53 -0.96
N VAL A 106 3.56 -16.83 0.32
CA VAL A 106 4.41 -17.94 0.75
C VAL A 106 3.57 -18.96 1.51
N ASP A 107 3.46 -20.16 0.93
CA ASP A 107 2.75 -21.25 1.59
C ASP A 107 3.54 -21.80 2.78
N GLY A 108 2.90 -21.89 3.95
CA GLY A 108 3.43 -22.56 5.13
C GLY A 108 4.49 -21.78 5.92
N GLU A 109 4.74 -20.52 5.56
CA GLU A 109 5.65 -19.60 6.26
C GLU A 109 5.04 -18.19 6.20
N GLU A 110 4.93 -17.51 7.34
CA GLU A 110 4.50 -16.11 7.36
C GLU A 110 5.74 -15.19 7.27
N VAL A 111 5.91 -14.56 6.10
CA VAL A 111 6.96 -13.55 5.88
C VAL A 111 6.51 -12.20 6.42
N PHE A 112 5.23 -11.87 6.24
CA PHE A 112 4.56 -10.75 6.90
C PHE A 112 3.06 -11.01 6.98
N ALA A 113 2.41 -10.47 8.00
CA ALA A 113 0.98 -10.61 8.18
C ALA A 113 0.17 -9.93 7.06
N ASP A 114 -0.82 -10.64 6.53
CA ASP A 114 -1.76 -10.13 5.53
C ASP A 114 -2.38 -8.79 5.95
N GLN A 115 -2.49 -7.86 5.00
CA GLN A 115 -3.07 -6.54 5.22
C GLN A 115 -4.33 -6.39 4.36
N ALA A 116 -5.49 -6.37 5.02
CA ALA A 116 -6.78 -6.18 4.37
C ALA A 116 -7.33 -4.76 4.64
N TYR A 117 -7.78 -4.12 3.56
CA TYR A 117 -8.39 -2.79 3.56
C TYR A 117 -9.81 -2.91 3.02
N GLY A 118 -10.81 -2.84 3.91
CA GLY A 118 -12.23 -2.97 3.57
C GLY A 118 -12.95 -1.63 3.43
N ASN A 119 -14.25 -1.69 3.12
CA ASN A 119 -15.15 -0.53 2.96
C ASN A 119 -14.70 0.47 1.88
N LEU A 120 -14.03 -0.02 0.84
CA LEU A 120 -13.52 0.81 -0.25
C LEU A 120 -14.59 1.03 -1.33
N LEU A 121 -14.64 2.23 -1.89
CA LEU A 121 -15.54 2.56 -2.99
C LEU A 121 -14.89 2.26 -4.34
N SER A 122 -15.71 2.02 -5.36
CA SER A 122 -15.21 1.99 -6.73
C SER A 122 -14.65 3.37 -7.11
N GLY A 123 -13.54 3.40 -7.82
CA GLY A 123 -12.93 4.63 -8.35
C GLY A 123 -12.02 5.37 -7.37
N THR A 124 -12.05 5.05 -6.07
CA THR A 124 -11.10 5.62 -5.11
C THR A 124 -9.71 5.02 -5.25
N ASP A 125 -8.68 5.73 -4.80
CA ASP A 125 -7.30 5.24 -4.81
C ASP A 125 -7.15 3.90 -4.06
N THR A 126 -6.35 3.01 -4.62
CA THR A 126 -6.00 1.75 -3.97
C THR A 126 -5.12 2.03 -2.75
N PRO A 127 -5.48 1.49 -1.56
CA PRO A 127 -4.68 1.68 -0.37
C PRO A 127 -3.25 1.17 -0.54
N THR A 128 -2.27 1.95 -0.11
CA THR A 128 -0.87 1.53 -0.14
C THR A 128 -0.55 0.61 1.03
N LEU A 129 0.24 -0.44 0.78
CA LEU A 129 0.80 -1.28 1.84
C LEU A 129 1.69 -0.44 2.78
N LYS A 130 1.47 -0.56 4.09
CA LYS A 130 2.20 0.23 5.11
C LYS A 130 3.56 -0.35 5.52
N VAL A 131 3.85 -1.58 5.13
CA VAL A 131 5.11 -2.28 5.44
C VAL A 131 5.93 -2.47 4.17
N THR A 132 7.25 -2.48 4.32
CA THR A 132 8.15 -2.84 3.23
C THR A 132 8.32 -4.37 3.21
N PRO A 133 7.91 -5.07 2.13
CA PRO A 133 8.10 -6.51 2.04
C PRO A 133 9.60 -6.87 2.08
N THR A 134 9.99 -7.76 2.99
CA THR A 134 11.36 -8.29 3.08
C THR A 134 11.33 -9.78 3.36
N ARG A 135 12.27 -10.53 2.80
CA ARG A 135 12.39 -11.98 2.98
C ARG A 135 13.87 -12.40 2.86
N GLU A 136 14.37 -13.16 3.82
CA GLU A 136 15.79 -13.56 3.85
C GLU A 136 16.17 -14.40 2.62
N GLY A 137 17.22 -14.00 1.91
CA GLY A 137 17.68 -14.70 0.69
C GLY A 137 16.82 -14.43 -0.56
N TYR A 138 15.89 -13.47 -0.51
CA TYR A 138 15.05 -13.09 -1.65
C TYR A 138 15.01 -11.57 -1.83
N ARG A 139 14.78 -11.14 -3.08
CA ARG A 139 14.37 -9.77 -3.39
C ARG A 139 12.88 -9.73 -3.70
N PHE A 140 12.21 -8.65 -3.30
CA PHE A 140 10.83 -8.40 -3.65
C PHE A 140 10.73 -8.03 -5.14
N GLY A 141 9.94 -8.80 -5.90
CA GLY A 141 9.74 -8.66 -7.35
C GLY A 141 8.47 -7.92 -7.74
N GLY A 142 7.68 -7.44 -6.78
CA GLY A 142 6.39 -6.77 -7.01
C GLY A 142 5.20 -7.62 -6.60
N TRP A 143 4.02 -7.27 -7.10
CA TRP A 143 2.75 -7.90 -6.75
C TRP A 143 2.18 -8.70 -7.94
N ASP A 144 1.42 -9.76 -7.64
CA ASP A 144 0.51 -10.43 -8.57
C ASP A 144 -0.94 -10.36 -8.09
N PRO A 145 -1.87 -9.78 -8.87
CA PRO A 145 -1.61 -8.97 -10.06
C PRO A 145 -0.83 -7.68 -9.73
N GLU A 146 -0.44 -6.92 -10.75
CA GLU A 146 0.12 -5.58 -10.52
C GLU A 146 -0.90 -4.68 -9.80
N VAL A 147 -0.44 -3.88 -8.85
CA VAL A 147 -1.30 -3.00 -8.06
C VAL A 147 -1.95 -1.96 -8.97
N SER A 148 -3.28 -2.03 -9.09
CA SER A 148 -4.06 -1.01 -9.80
C SER A 148 -4.09 0.28 -9.00
N LYS A 149 -4.11 1.44 -9.69
CA LYS A 149 -4.16 2.76 -9.03
C LYS A 149 -5.46 2.99 -8.27
N THR A 150 -6.57 2.47 -8.78
CA THR A 150 -7.90 2.64 -8.20
C THR A 150 -8.56 1.30 -7.92
N VAL A 151 -9.46 1.32 -6.95
CA VAL A 151 -10.28 0.18 -6.56
C VAL A 151 -11.42 0.01 -7.55
N THR A 152 -11.61 -1.21 -8.05
CA THR A 152 -12.71 -1.54 -8.98
C THR A 152 -13.45 -2.82 -8.59
N LYS A 153 -12.84 -3.63 -7.74
CA LYS A 153 -13.35 -4.92 -7.26
C LYS A 153 -12.55 -5.38 -6.05
N ASN A 154 -13.04 -6.44 -5.41
CA ASN A 154 -12.23 -7.21 -4.47
C ASN A 154 -10.99 -7.77 -5.17
N VAL A 155 -9.81 -7.57 -4.58
CA VAL A 155 -8.55 -8.05 -5.14
C VAL A 155 -7.59 -8.46 -4.03
N THR A 156 -6.86 -9.54 -4.28
CA THR A 156 -5.73 -9.97 -3.46
C THR A 156 -4.46 -9.80 -4.29
N TYR A 157 -3.55 -8.96 -3.80
CA TYR A 157 -2.21 -8.78 -4.33
C TYR A 157 -1.25 -9.69 -3.58
N THR A 158 -0.59 -10.58 -4.31
CA THR A 158 0.30 -11.60 -3.78
C THR A 158 1.75 -11.20 -4.05
N ALA A 159 2.61 -11.16 -3.03
CA ALA A 159 4.00 -10.77 -3.21
C ALA A 159 4.75 -11.77 -4.11
N LYS A 160 5.48 -11.25 -5.10
CA LYS A 160 6.43 -12.03 -5.91
C LYS A 160 7.81 -11.94 -5.29
N TRP A 161 8.48 -13.07 -5.15
CA TRP A 161 9.82 -13.17 -4.59
C TRP A 161 10.79 -13.76 -5.59
N GLU A 162 11.97 -13.16 -5.69
CA GLU A 162 13.04 -13.69 -6.53
C GLU A 162 14.22 -14.10 -5.66
N LYS A 163 14.63 -15.37 -5.80
CA LYS A 163 15.71 -15.92 -4.99
C LYS A 163 17.05 -15.24 -5.32
N LEU A 164 17.80 -14.92 -4.27
CA LEU A 164 19.16 -14.43 -4.34
C LEU A 164 20.14 -15.55 -3.96
N TYR A 165 21.36 -15.44 -4.46
CA TYR A 165 22.39 -16.45 -4.28
C TYR A 165 23.70 -15.87 -3.74
N THR A 166 24.50 -16.78 -3.19
CA THR A 166 25.84 -16.50 -2.66
C THR A 166 26.91 -17.23 -3.47
N VAL A 167 27.96 -16.49 -3.85
CA VAL A 167 29.19 -17.06 -4.42
C VAL A 167 30.31 -16.91 -3.41
N THR A 168 31.00 -18.01 -3.09
CA THR A 168 32.15 -18.00 -2.18
C THR A 168 33.39 -18.54 -2.87
N TYR A 169 34.52 -17.85 -2.71
CA TYR A 169 35.84 -18.36 -3.05
C TYR A 169 36.61 -18.67 -1.78
N THR A 170 37.06 -19.91 -1.61
CA THR A 170 37.81 -20.36 -0.43
C THR A 170 39.15 -21.00 -0.81
N ASP A 171 40.12 -20.93 0.08
CA ASP A 171 41.45 -21.46 -0.15
C ASP A 171 41.56 -22.99 -0.08
N GLY A 172 40.50 -23.66 0.41
CA GLY A 172 40.50 -25.10 0.65
C GLY A 172 41.50 -25.55 1.73
N ALA A 173 42.05 -24.60 2.48
CA ALA A 173 43.07 -24.81 3.50
C ALA A 173 42.72 -24.12 4.83
N LYS A 174 41.44 -23.77 5.03
CA LYS A 174 40.88 -23.12 6.23
C LYS A 174 41.50 -21.75 6.48
N GLY A 175 41.61 -20.93 5.43
CA GLY A 175 42.10 -19.56 5.51
C GLY A 175 43.62 -19.41 5.67
N LYS A 176 44.39 -20.49 5.48
CA LYS A 176 45.86 -20.49 5.59
C LYS A 176 46.54 -19.82 4.41
N ALA A 177 45.90 -19.74 3.25
CA ALA A 177 46.44 -19.10 2.06
C ALA A 177 45.85 -17.70 1.86
N PHE A 178 44.52 -17.58 1.94
CA PHE A 178 43.79 -16.31 1.87
C PHE A 178 42.45 -16.46 2.59
N LYS A 179 41.86 -15.33 3.01
CA LYS A 179 40.51 -15.28 3.60
C LYS A 179 39.45 -15.52 2.53
N ASP A 180 38.40 -16.24 2.88
CA ASP A 180 37.25 -16.45 2.00
C ASP A 180 36.67 -15.13 1.50
N GLN A 181 36.39 -15.08 0.20
CA GLN A 181 35.69 -13.97 -0.44
C GLN A 181 34.24 -14.40 -0.67
N VAL A 182 33.30 -13.64 -0.12
CA VAL A 182 31.86 -13.94 -0.18
C VAL A 182 31.17 -12.80 -0.92
N TYR A 183 30.38 -13.18 -1.92
CA TYR A 183 29.56 -12.29 -2.72
C TYR A 183 28.11 -12.71 -2.54
N ASP A 184 27.34 -11.93 -1.78
CA ASP A 184 25.95 -12.22 -1.44
C ASP A 184 24.96 -11.39 -2.27
N ASN A 185 23.67 -11.70 -2.14
CA ASN A 185 22.56 -10.97 -2.77
C ASN A 185 22.63 -10.94 -4.30
N LEU A 186 23.11 -12.01 -4.93
CA LEU A 186 23.28 -12.10 -6.38
C LEU A 186 22.00 -12.63 -7.05
N PRO A 187 21.38 -11.87 -7.97
CA PRO A 187 20.25 -12.38 -8.74
C PRO A 187 20.67 -13.50 -9.70
N SER A 188 19.75 -14.45 -9.94
CA SER A 188 19.93 -15.48 -10.96
C SER A 188 20.25 -14.87 -12.34
N GLY A 189 21.18 -15.48 -13.06
CA GLY A 189 21.59 -15.08 -14.41
C GLY A 189 22.60 -13.94 -14.48
N THR A 190 22.92 -13.28 -13.35
CA THR A 190 24.00 -12.27 -13.31
C THR A 190 25.38 -12.90 -13.52
N SER A 191 26.33 -12.10 -14.02
CA SER A 191 27.72 -12.54 -14.19
C SER A 191 28.31 -12.94 -12.84
N THR A 192 28.94 -14.11 -12.78
CA THR A 192 29.63 -14.56 -11.57
C THR A 192 30.76 -13.58 -11.23
N PRO A 193 30.79 -13.02 -10.01
CA PRO A 193 31.91 -12.20 -9.56
C PRO A 193 33.22 -12.97 -9.67
N ALA A 194 34.26 -12.32 -10.20
CA ALA A 194 35.59 -12.92 -10.23
C ALA A 194 36.24 -12.82 -8.85
N PHE A 195 37.09 -13.80 -8.51
CA PHE A 195 37.98 -13.69 -7.35
C PHE A 195 38.84 -12.43 -7.45
N ASP A 196 38.86 -11.63 -6.39
CA ASP A 196 39.66 -10.42 -6.31
C ASP A 196 41.11 -10.73 -5.91
N GLY A 197 42.04 -10.38 -6.79
CA GLY A 197 43.48 -10.62 -6.62
C GLY A 197 43.98 -11.94 -7.21
N LYS A 198 45.17 -12.36 -6.76
CA LYS A 198 45.83 -13.58 -7.24
C LYS A 198 45.99 -14.59 -6.11
N PRO A 199 45.45 -15.81 -6.23
CA PRO A 199 45.64 -16.84 -5.22
C PRO A 199 47.13 -17.16 -5.02
N THR A 200 47.61 -17.11 -3.78
CA THR A 200 48.99 -17.47 -3.42
C THR A 200 49.02 -18.35 -2.17
N ARG A 201 49.94 -19.33 -2.14
CA ARG A 201 50.14 -20.23 -1.01
C ARG A 201 51.60 -20.70 -0.99
N ARG A 202 52.30 -20.52 0.14
CA ARG A 202 53.73 -20.87 0.26
C ARG A 202 53.98 -22.35 -0.07
N GLY A 203 54.86 -22.61 -1.03
CA GLY A 203 55.24 -23.98 -1.46
C GLY A 203 54.28 -24.63 -2.46
N TYR A 204 53.26 -23.90 -2.94
CA TYR A 204 52.29 -24.39 -3.90
C TYR A 204 52.06 -23.38 -5.02
N THR A 205 51.60 -23.88 -6.17
CA THR A 205 51.12 -23.09 -7.30
C THR A 205 49.62 -23.31 -7.45
N PHE A 206 48.86 -22.21 -7.57
CA PHE A 206 47.43 -22.26 -7.85
C PHE A 206 47.20 -22.87 -9.23
N SER A 207 46.28 -23.83 -9.32
CA SER A 207 45.95 -24.53 -10.57
C SER A 207 44.65 -24.04 -11.17
N ASP A 208 43.54 -24.17 -10.45
CA ASP A 208 42.21 -23.74 -10.88
C ASP A 208 41.27 -23.72 -9.66
N TRP A 209 40.01 -23.36 -9.87
CA TRP A 209 38.91 -23.51 -8.92
C TRP A 209 38.14 -24.81 -9.16
N ALA A 210 37.67 -25.44 -8.07
CA ALA A 210 36.74 -26.56 -8.12
C ALA A 210 35.46 -26.24 -7.31
N PRO A 211 34.25 -26.37 -7.89
CA PRO A 211 33.98 -26.67 -9.30
C PRO A 211 34.54 -25.58 -10.23
N LYS A 212 34.58 -25.85 -11.55
CA LYS A 212 34.97 -24.82 -12.52
C LYS A 212 34.03 -23.63 -12.41
N VAL A 213 34.58 -22.42 -12.39
CA VAL A 213 33.79 -21.18 -12.27
C VAL A 213 32.78 -21.07 -13.41
N SER A 214 31.50 -21.03 -13.07
CA SER A 214 30.41 -20.74 -14.01
C SER A 214 30.46 -19.28 -14.45
N LYS A 215 30.02 -18.97 -15.67
CA LYS A 215 29.93 -17.58 -16.16
C LYS A 215 28.81 -16.81 -15.47
N THR A 216 27.74 -17.50 -15.07
CA THR A 216 26.57 -16.88 -14.44
C THR A 216 26.19 -17.58 -13.14
N VAL A 217 25.59 -16.80 -12.24
CA VAL A 217 25.07 -17.25 -10.95
C VAL A 217 23.70 -17.89 -11.17
N THR A 218 23.52 -19.13 -10.72
CA THR A 218 22.23 -19.84 -10.81
C THR A 218 21.85 -20.58 -9.53
N LYS A 219 22.79 -20.63 -8.58
CA LYS A 219 22.67 -21.28 -7.28
C LYS A 219 23.79 -20.79 -6.38
N ASP A 220 23.65 -21.07 -5.09
CA ASP A 220 24.75 -20.92 -4.15
C ASP A 220 25.91 -21.84 -4.56
N VAL A 221 27.13 -21.30 -4.56
CA VAL A 221 28.32 -22.07 -4.96
C VAL A 221 29.55 -21.63 -4.19
N THR A 222 30.29 -22.62 -3.71
CA THR A 222 31.62 -22.44 -3.13
C THR A 222 32.67 -22.98 -4.10
N TYR A 223 33.51 -22.10 -4.62
CA TYR A 223 34.68 -22.41 -5.42
C TYR A 223 35.91 -22.57 -4.52
N VAL A 224 36.51 -23.76 -4.55
CA VAL A 224 37.66 -24.12 -3.72
C VAL A 224 38.94 -24.08 -4.56
N ALA A 225 39.96 -23.35 -4.11
CA ALA A 225 41.24 -23.25 -4.79
C ALA A 225 41.97 -24.60 -4.83
N GLN A 226 42.41 -24.98 -6.03
CA GLN A 226 43.20 -26.20 -6.25
C GLN A 226 44.68 -25.85 -6.34
N TRP A 227 45.52 -26.65 -5.68
CA TRP A 227 46.94 -26.36 -5.47
C TRP A 227 47.83 -27.52 -5.95
N LYS A 228 48.93 -27.21 -6.63
CA LYS A 228 50.00 -28.16 -6.97
C LYS A 228 51.24 -27.86 -6.13
N SER A 229 51.87 -28.88 -5.53
CA SER A 229 53.10 -28.68 -4.75
C SER A 229 54.27 -28.32 -5.65
N ASN A 230 55.08 -27.36 -5.24
CA ASN A 230 56.27 -26.94 -5.98
C ASN A 230 57.50 -27.86 -5.74
N SER A 231 57.38 -28.86 -4.85
CA SER A 231 58.51 -29.66 -4.37
C SER A 231 58.72 -31.02 -5.09
N GLY A 232 57.91 -31.33 -6.11
CA GLY A 232 58.04 -32.57 -6.90
C GLY A 232 57.77 -33.88 -6.13
N LYS A 233 57.46 -33.82 -4.84
CA LYS A 233 56.91 -34.94 -4.07
C LYS A 233 55.40 -34.71 -4.01
N ASP A 234 54.64 -35.55 -4.71
CA ASP A 234 53.18 -35.55 -4.70
C ASP A 234 52.62 -35.87 -3.31
N ASN A 235 52.66 -34.88 -2.43
CA ASN A 235 51.78 -34.84 -1.28
C ASN A 235 50.53 -34.10 -1.72
N VAL A 236 49.69 -34.79 -2.51
CA VAL A 236 48.26 -34.51 -2.50
C VAL A 236 47.87 -34.53 -1.03
N PRO A 237 47.49 -33.41 -0.40
CA PRO A 237 46.70 -33.55 0.81
C PRO A 237 45.50 -34.36 0.34
N LYS A 238 45.30 -35.58 0.86
CA LYS A 238 44.00 -36.23 0.75
C LYS A 238 43.01 -35.23 1.33
N THR A 239 42.43 -34.40 0.48
CA THR A 239 41.28 -33.56 0.80
C THR A 239 40.15 -34.54 0.96
N GLY A 240 39.99 -35.05 2.18
CA GLY A 240 39.00 -36.06 2.51
C GLY A 240 39.34 -37.42 1.90
N SER A 241 39.45 -38.43 2.77
CA SER A 241 39.02 -39.78 2.40
C SER A 241 37.66 -39.72 1.70
N GLY A 242 37.48 -40.59 0.72
CA GLY A 242 36.30 -40.66 -0.13
C GLY A 242 34.99 -40.51 0.64
N GLU A 243 34.35 -39.39 0.40
CA GLU A 243 32.92 -39.22 0.25
C GLU A 243 32.81 -37.86 -0.41
N ILE A 244 32.65 -37.83 -1.73
CA ILE A 244 31.84 -36.75 -2.32
C ILE A 244 30.43 -37.06 -1.82
N ALA A 245 30.19 -36.80 -0.54
CA ALA A 245 28.87 -36.45 -0.10
C ALA A 245 28.56 -35.23 -0.95
N MET A 246 27.73 -35.44 -1.97
CA MET A 246 26.86 -34.38 -2.43
C MET A 246 26.15 -33.86 -1.18
N ILE A 247 26.73 -32.88 -0.49
CA ILE A 247 25.98 -32.02 0.42
C ILE A 247 25.19 -31.09 -0.51
N LEU A 248 24.24 -31.70 -1.22
CA LEU A 248 23.01 -31.06 -1.60
C LEU A 248 22.29 -30.81 -0.28
N GLY A 249 22.26 -29.55 0.16
CA GLY A 249 21.47 -29.15 1.30
C GLY A 249 22.28 -28.42 2.37
N SER A 250 22.04 -27.12 2.46
CA SER A 250 21.99 -26.39 3.73
C SER A 250 23.33 -26.19 4.43
N VAL A 251 24.11 -25.19 3.98
CA VAL A 251 25.01 -24.49 4.91
C VAL A 251 24.13 -23.60 5.78
N LEU A 252 23.92 -24.03 7.01
CA LEU A 252 23.34 -23.25 8.11
C LEU A 252 24.26 -22.04 8.34
N MET A 253 23.82 -20.85 7.93
CA MET A 253 24.52 -19.60 8.21
C MET A 253 24.39 -19.31 9.71
N PHE A 254 25.52 -19.30 10.42
CA PHE A 254 25.59 -18.60 11.71
C PHE A 254 25.48 -17.10 11.42
N SER A 255 24.24 -16.60 11.41
CA SER A 255 23.94 -15.18 11.40
C SER A 255 24.45 -14.58 12.71
N PHE A 256 25.61 -13.94 12.66
CA PHE A 256 26.00 -12.99 13.70
C PHE A 256 25.20 -11.70 13.47
N CYS A 257 23.95 -11.67 13.95
CA CYS A 257 23.22 -10.41 14.13
C CYS A 257 23.93 -9.59 15.22
N GLY A 258 24.78 -8.65 14.79
CA GLY A 258 25.20 -7.53 15.62
C GLY A 258 24.02 -6.59 15.86
N ALA A 259 23.25 -6.85 16.91
CA ALA A 259 22.29 -5.87 17.42
C ALA A 259 23.04 -4.80 18.20
N ALA A 260 23.19 -3.61 17.61
CA ALA A 260 23.55 -2.40 18.33
C ALA A 260 22.36 -1.99 19.22
N ALA A 261 22.33 -2.46 20.46
CA ALA A 261 21.45 -1.90 21.48
C ALA A 261 22.00 -0.53 21.91
N VAL A 262 21.31 0.53 21.50
CA VAL A 262 21.46 1.87 22.07
C VAL A 262 21.06 1.80 23.53
N CYS A 263 22.04 1.86 24.44
CA CYS A 263 21.79 2.05 25.87
C CYS A 263 21.20 3.45 26.08
N VAL A 264 19.87 3.54 26.20
CA VAL A 264 19.22 4.69 26.83
C VAL A 264 19.56 4.65 28.31
N TYR A 265 20.36 5.63 28.73
CA TYR A 265 20.78 5.83 30.11
C TYR A 265 19.60 6.32 30.95
N ASP A 266 18.88 5.40 31.60
CA ASP A 266 17.83 5.77 32.55
C ASP A 266 18.46 6.14 33.90
N ARG A 267 18.46 7.44 34.19
CA ARG A 267 19.08 8.03 35.37
C ARG A 267 18.12 7.84 36.55
N LYS A 268 18.38 6.82 37.36
CA LYS A 268 17.80 6.63 38.71
C LYS A 268 17.76 7.96 39.48
N ARG A 269 16.56 8.50 39.70
CA ARG A 269 16.25 9.29 40.90
C ARG A 269 15.58 8.37 41.91
N ARG A 270 16.24 8.13 43.04
CA ARG A 270 15.57 7.73 44.28
C ARG A 270 15.91 8.75 45.37
N GLN A 271 14.82 9.35 45.86
CA GLN A 271 14.51 9.72 47.24
C GLN A 271 15.35 10.81 47.92
N ARG A 272 14.67 11.91 48.27
CA ARG A 272 14.06 12.08 49.59
C ARG A 272 12.68 12.69 49.44
#